data_AF-A0A6I1X107-F1
#
_entry.id   AF-A0A6I1X107-F1
#
_cell.length_a   1.000
_cell.length_b   1.000
_cell.length_c   1.000
_cell.angle_alpha   90.00
_cell.angle_beta   90.00
_cell.angle_gamma   90.00
#
_symmetry.space_group_name_H-M   'P 1'
#
loop_
_entity.id
_entity.type
_entity.pdbx_description
1 polymer ?
#
loop_
_entity_poly.entity_id
_entity_poly.type
_entity_poly.pdbx_seq_one_letter_code
_entity_poly.pdbx_strand_id
1 'polypeptide(L)'
;MTDIESLQAYGGQLAEAAESATASAKKQHEYVNGDASTDVLTESGSVPSLAKQVVLGQAKVNASLEEVASQMAGAMTYANTTLGLAGTNNEGYFSVPSPESSEYLVLYQNKSGAALEVKRYPSANAIFSRNIWYDPFGETLASRPLLGFGT
;
A
#
# COMPACT_ATOMS: atom_id res chain seq x y z
N MET A 1 -2.72 -26.56 -63.65
CA MET A 1 -3.20 -25.43 -62.86
C MET A 1 -3.32 -24.27 -63.81
N THR A 2 -4.54 -23.82 -64.10
CA THR A 2 -4.78 -22.77 -65.12
C THR A 2 -4.75 -21.40 -64.45
N ASP A 3 -4.26 -20.37 -65.14
CA ASP A 3 -4.10 -19.00 -64.60
C ASP A 3 -5.38 -18.43 -63.97
N ILE A 4 -6.55 -18.93 -64.38
CA ILE A 4 -7.87 -18.57 -63.84
C ILE A 4 -8.05 -19.05 -62.39
N GLU A 5 -7.61 -20.27 -62.06
CA GLU A 5 -7.70 -20.79 -60.68
C GLU A 5 -6.80 -19.99 -59.72
N SER A 6 -5.63 -19.58 -60.20
CA SER A 6 -4.70 -18.73 -59.42
C SER A 6 -5.27 -17.33 -59.16
N LEU A 7 -5.95 -16.73 -60.14
CA LEU A 7 -6.64 -15.44 -59.97
C LEU A 7 -7.83 -15.54 -59.02
N GLN A 8 -8.60 -16.62 -59.07
CA GLN A 8 -9.70 -16.86 -58.13
C GLN A 8 -9.18 -17.04 -56.69
N ALA A 9 -8.11 -17.83 -56.51
CA ALA A 9 -7.48 -18.00 -55.21
C ALA A 9 -6.95 -16.67 -54.65
N TYR A 10 -6.30 -15.86 -55.49
CA TYR A 10 -5.82 -14.53 -55.11
C TYR A 10 -6.97 -13.58 -54.73
N GLY A 11 -8.07 -13.57 -55.51
CA GLY A 11 -9.26 -12.80 -55.18
C GLY A 11 -9.89 -13.19 -53.86
N GLY A 12 -9.92 -14.48 -53.53
CA GLY A 12 -10.37 -15.00 -52.24
C GLY A 12 -9.50 -14.52 -51.07
N GLN A 13 -8.17 -14.63 -51.20
CA GLN A 13 -7.22 -14.16 -50.17
C GLN A 13 -7.34 -12.65 -49.93
N LEU A 14 -7.55 -11.87 -50.99
CA LEU A 14 -7.72 -10.43 -50.87
C LEU A 14 -9.03 -10.06 -50.17
N ALA A 15 -10.12 -10.79 -50.44
CA ALA A 15 -11.39 -10.60 -49.75
C ALA A 15 -11.30 -10.92 -48.25
N GLU A 16 -10.66 -12.05 -47.90
CA GLU A 16 -10.43 -12.45 -46.51
C GLU A 16 -9.56 -11.43 -45.75
N ALA A 17 -8.48 -10.95 -46.40
CA ALA A 17 -7.62 -9.92 -45.83
C ALA A 17 -8.38 -8.59 -45.62
N ALA A 18 -9.24 -8.19 -46.56
CA ALA A 18 -10.04 -6.97 -46.45
C ALA A 18 -11.07 -7.07 -45.31
N GLU A 19 -11.70 -8.22 -45.13
CA GLU A 19 -12.63 -8.47 -44.02
C GLU A 19 -11.90 -8.41 -42.67
N SER A 20 -10.76 -9.10 -42.57
CA SER A 20 -9.92 -9.10 -41.36
C SER A 20 -9.40 -7.69 -41.01
N ALA A 21 -8.97 -6.92 -42.01
CA ALA A 21 -8.56 -5.54 -41.83
C ALA A 21 -9.71 -4.65 -41.34
N THR A 22 -10.91 -4.82 -41.90
CA THR A 22 -12.10 -4.07 -41.49
C THR A 22 -12.51 -4.39 -40.05
N ALA A 23 -12.50 -5.67 -39.67
CA ALA A 23 -12.78 -6.11 -38.31
C ALA A 23 -11.76 -5.54 -37.31
N SER A 24 -10.47 -5.57 -37.66
CA SER A 24 -9.40 -5.02 -36.83
C SER A 24 -9.51 -3.50 -36.68
N ALA A 25 -9.81 -2.78 -37.76
CA ALA A 25 -10.01 -1.33 -37.74
C ALA A 25 -11.20 -0.93 -36.86
N LYS A 26 -12.29 -1.71 -36.89
CA LYS A 26 -13.45 -1.48 -36.02
C LYS A 26 -13.07 -1.61 -34.54
N LYS A 27 -12.33 -2.67 -34.17
CA LYS A 27 -11.85 -2.85 -32.79
C LYS A 27 -10.94 -1.70 -32.35
N GLN A 28 -10.03 -1.24 -33.21
CA GLN A 28 -9.17 -0.10 -32.93
C GLN A 28 -9.99 1.19 -32.75
N HIS A 29 -11.00 1.40 -33.59
CA HIS A 29 -11.90 2.54 -33.47
C HIS A 29 -12.63 2.54 -32.13
N GLU A 30 -13.19 1.39 -31.72
CA GLU A 30 -13.86 1.22 -30.43
C GLU A 30 -12.88 1.42 -29.25
N TYR A 31 -11.65 0.93 -29.35
CA TYR A 31 -10.65 1.08 -28.28
C TYR A 31 -10.22 2.53 -28.09
N VAL A 32 -10.02 3.25 -29.20
CA VAL A 32 -9.53 4.63 -29.18
C VAL A 32 -10.64 5.64 -28.91
N ASN A 33 -11.83 5.43 -29.48
CA ASN A 33 -12.94 6.40 -29.46
C ASN A 33 -14.13 5.95 -28.58
N GLY A 34 -14.01 4.82 -27.91
CA GLY A 34 -14.98 4.38 -26.91
C GLY A 34 -15.06 5.34 -25.72
N ASP A 35 -16.19 5.31 -25.02
CA ASP A 35 -16.42 6.16 -23.85
C ASP A 35 -15.86 5.54 -22.55
N ALA A 36 -16.09 6.21 -21.43
CA ALA A 36 -15.63 5.77 -20.11
C ALA A 36 -16.26 4.47 -19.58
N SER A 37 -17.26 3.92 -20.26
CA SER A 37 -17.92 2.65 -19.89
C SER A 37 -17.61 1.51 -20.87
N THR A 38 -17.09 1.85 -22.05
CA THR A 38 -16.83 0.90 -23.13
C THR A 38 -15.71 -0.08 -22.79
N ASP A 39 -16.01 -1.37 -22.95
CA ASP A 39 -15.01 -2.44 -23.05
C ASP A 39 -15.01 -2.98 -24.48
N VAL A 40 -13.81 -3.30 -24.98
CA VAL A 40 -13.57 -3.80 -26.33
C VAL A 40 -13.15 -5.25 -26.25
N LEU A 41 -13.87 -6.12 -26.96
CA LEU A 41 -13.54 -7.55 -27.04
C LEU A 41 -12.41 -7.77 -28.05
N THR A 42 -11.21 -8.03 -27.54
CA THR A 42 -10.04 -8.40 -28.33
C THR A 42 -9.85 -9.91 -28.35
N GLU A 43 -8.89 -10.37 -29.15
CA GLU A 43 -8.45 -11.76 -29.23
C GLU A 43 -7.91 -12.28 -27.89
N SER A 44 -7.39 -11.40 -27.04
CA SER A 44 -6.91 -11.72 -25.69
C SER A 44 -7.97 -11.52 -24.59
N GLY A 45 -9.21 -11.20 -24.97
CA GLY A 45 -10.32 -10.95 -24.06
C GLY A 45 -10.76 -9.49 -24.01
N SER A 46 -11.62 -9.17 -23.03
CA SER A 46 -12.20 -7.84 -22.87
C SER A 46 -11.18 -6.88 -22.26
N VAL A 47 -10.90 -5.77 -22.95
CA VAL A 47 -10.03 -4.69 -22.46
C VAL A 47 -10.79 -3.37 -22.41
N PRO A 48 -10.55 -2.51 -21.40
CA PRO A 48 -11.20 -1.20 -21.33
C PRO A 48 -10.71 -0.28 -22.46
N SER A 49 -11.60 0.56 -22.98
CA SER A 49 -11.25 1.66 -23.89
C SER A 49 -10.22 2.61 -23.26
N LEU A 50 -9.57 3.45 -24.09
CA LEU A 50 -8.66 4.48 -23.58
C LEU A 50 -9.34 5.43 -22.59
N ALA A 51 -10.58 5.85 -22.87
CA ALA A 51 -11.33 6.73 -21.97
C ALA A 51 -11.62 6.05 -20.62
N LYS A 52 -12.00 4.77 -20.64
CA LYS A 52 -12.26 3.99 -19.43
C LYS A 52 -10.99 3.76 -18.61
N GLN A 53 -9.85 3.51 -19.27
CA GLN A 53 -8.56 3.38 -18.59
C GLN A 53 -8.17 4.63 -17.80
N VAL A 54 -8.43 5.82 -18.34
CA VAL A 54 -8.17 7.09 -17.63
C VAL A 54 -9.02 7.18 -16.35
N VAL A 55 -10.31 6.86 -16.44
CA VAL A 55 -11.22 6.91 -15.28
C VAL A 55 -10.83 5.88 -14.22
N LEU A 56 -10.56 4.63 -14.63
CA LEU A 56 -10.12 3.59 -13.70
C LEU A 56 -8.75 3.92 -13.07
N GLY A 57 -7.83 4.50 -13.85
CA GLY A 57 -6.54 4.97 -13.38
C GLY A 57 -6.69 6.07 -12.32
N GLN A 58 -7.52 7.08 -12.58
CA GLN A 58 -7.81 8.15 -11.63
C GLN A 58 -8.45 7.62 -10.35
N ALA A 59 -9.45 6.73 -10.46
CA ALA A 59 -10.09 6.11 -9.31
C ALA A 59 -9.09 5.32 -8.46
N LYS A 60 -8.19 4.56 -9.10
CA LYS A 60 -7.14 3.80 -8.41
C LYS A 60 -6.14 4.72 -7.69
N VAL A 61 -5.73 5.82 -8.33
CA VAL A 61 -4.87 6.84 -7.71
C VAL A 61 -5.55 7.43 -6.47
N ASN A 62 -6.82 7.86 -6.58
CA ASN A 62 -7.55 8.42 -5.45
C ASN A 62 -7.67 7.42 -4.28
N ALA A 63 -8.01 6.17 -4.58
CA ALA A 63 -8.08 5.11 -3.57
C ALA A 63 -6.73 4.88 -2.88
N SER A 64 -5.63 4.87 -3.63
CA SER A 64 -4.28 4.76 -3.06
C SER A 64 -3.90 5.98 -2.21
N LEU A 65 -4.31 7.20 -2.61
CA LEU A 65 -4.09 8.41 -1.80
C LEU A 65 -4.88 8.37 -0.50
N GLU A 66 -6.13 7.92 -0.53
CA GLU A 66 -6.96 7.73 0.67
C GLU A 66 -6.34 6.69 1.63
N GLU A 67 -5.84 5.59 1.09
CA GLU A 67 -5.15 4.56 1.87
C GLU A 67 -3.89 5.13 2.54
N VAL A 68 -3.03 5.83 1.78
CA VAL A 68 -1.83 6.47 2.32
C VAL A 68 -2.21 7.53 3.36
N ALA A 69 -3.24 8.35 3.09
CA ALA A 69 -3.73 9.31 4.06
C ALA A 69 -4.23 8.65 5.35
N SER A 70 -4.91 7.49 5.25
CA SER A 70 -5.33 6.71 6.42
C SER A 70 -4.14 6.13 7.18
N GLN A 71 -3.09 5.68 6.50
CA GLN A 71 -1.86 5.21 7.14
C GLN A 71 -1.10 6.36 7.82
N MET A 72 -1.14 7.56 7.23
CA MET A 72 -0.56 8.79 7.79
C MET A 72 -1.44 9.47 8.85
N ALA A 73 -2.73 9.11 8.95
CA ALA A 73 -3.64 9.60 9.98
C ALA A 73 -3.35 8.98 11.36
N GLY A 74 -2.62 7.86 11.41
CA GLY A 74 -1.91 7.45 12.62
C GLY A 74 -0.80 8.47 12.92
N ALA A 75 -0.54 8.77 14.20
CA ALA A 75 0.47 9.76 14.59
C ALA A 75 1.85 9.42 13.99
N MET A 76 2.23 10.09 12.90
CA MET A 76 3.46 9.84 12.16
C MET A 76 4.66 9.90 13.09
N THR A 77 5.59 8.95 12.95
CA THR A 77 6.80 8.91 13.76
C THR A 77 7.89 9.75 13.11
N TYR A 78 8.37 10.76 13.82
CA TYR A 78 9.48 11.62 13.41
C TYR A 78 10.71 11.36 14.28
N ALA A 79 11.90 11.58 13.72
CA ALA A 79 13.16 11.35 14.44
C ALA A 79 13.33 12.24 15.69
N ASN A 80 12.73 13.43 15.68
CA ASN A 80 12.73 14.35 16.82
C ASN A 80 11.50 15.27 16.78
N THR A 81 11.27 15.97 17.89
CA THR A 81 10.13 16.88 18.06
C THR A 81 10.11 18.04 17.07
N THR A 82 11.29 18.56 16.67
CA THR A 82 11.39 19.66 15.71
C THR A 82 10.85 19.26 14.33
N LEU A 83 11.22 18.08 13.85
CA LEU A 83 10.71 17.52 12.60
C LEU A 83 9.22 17.20 12.70
N GLY A 84 8.76 16.69 13.86
CA GLY A 84 7.35 16.42 14.11
C GLY A 84 6.48 17.68 14.05
N LEU A 85 6.94 18.80 14.62
CA LEU A 85 6.24 20.08 14.56
C LEU A 85 6.21 20.67 13.13
N ALA A 86 7.29 20.51 12.37
CA ALA A 86 7.34 20.98 10.99
C ALA A 86 6.47 20.13 10.04
N GLY A 87 6.35 18.82 10.30
CA GLY A 87 5.61 17.88 9.46
C GLY A 87 4.14 17.68 9.81
N THR A 88 3.68 18.22 10.96
CA THR A 88 2.33 17.99 11.46
C THR A 88 1.56 19.30 11.52
N ASN A 89 0.36 19.32 10.93
CA ASN A 89 -0.53 20.48 11.00
C ASN A 89 -0.94 20.80 12.44
N ASN A 90 -1.37 22.05 12.67
CA ASN A 90 -1.94 22.43 13.96
C ASN A 90 -3.09 21.49 14.36
N GLU A 91 -3.14 21.14 15.64
CA GLU A 91 -4.00 20.14 16.27
C GLU A 91 -3.78 18.68 15.87
N GLY A 92 -2.90 18.41 14.90
CA GLY A 92 -2.50 17.07 14.50
C GLY A 92 -1.60 16.38 15.53
N TYR A 93 -1.53 15.05 15.45
CA TYR A 93 -0.73 14.22 16.34
C TYR A 93 0.52 13.68 15.63
N PHE A 94 1.62 13.56 16.37
CA PHE A 94 2.85 12.95 15.89
C PHE A 94 3.58 12.22 17.02
N SER A 95 4.37 11.21 16.66
CA SER A 95 5.14 10.43 17.61
C SER A 95 6.63 10.68 17.44
N VAL A 96 7.39 10.59 18.53
CA VAL A 96 8.86 10.66 18.52
C VAL A 96 9.42 9.52 19.36
N PRO A 97 10.47 8.81 18.90
CA PRO A 97 11.17 7.82 19.73
C PRO A 97 11.64 8.42 21.05
N SER A 98 11.39 7.75 22.16
CA SER A 98 11.89 8.22 23.47
C SER A 98 13.40 7.95 23.56
N PRO A 99 14.21 8.88 24.11
CA PRO A 99 15.60 8.60 24.45
C PRO A 99 15.73 7.71 25.69
N GLU A 100 14.66 7.56 26.48
CA GLU A 100 14.65 6.78 27.71
C GLU A 100 14.46 5.29 27.42
N SER A 101 15.27 4.42 28.04
CA SER A 101 15.21 2.97 27.81
C SER A 101 13.91 2.31 28.28
N SER A 102 13.15 2.99 29.14
CA SER A 102 11.86 2.54 29.67
C SER A 102 10.67 2.85 28.74
N GLU A 103 10.90 3.62 27.68
CA GLU A 103 9.86 4.12 26.79
C GLU A 103 10.27 3.90 25.34
N TYR A 104 9.32 3.57 24.49
CA TYR A 104 9.59 3.35 23.07
C TYR A 104 9.19 4.57 22.23
N LEU A 105 8.02 5.14 22.49
CA LEU A 105 7.47 6.27 21.74
C LEU A 105 6.78 7.25 22.68
N VAL A 106 6.87 8.53 22.34
CA VAL A 106 6.10 9.61 22.97
C VAL A 106 5.20 10.23 21.90
N LEU A 107 3.90 10.29 22.20
CA LEU A 107 2.88 10.94 21.39
C LEU A 107 2.74 12.40 21.80
N TYR A 108 2.84 13.28 20.82
CA TYR A 108 2.63 14.71 20.95
C TYR A 108 1.44 15.15 20.09
N GLN A 109 0.83 16.27 20.47
CA GLN A 109 -0.07 17.05 19.65
C GLN A 109 0.61 18.38 19.32
N ASN A 110 0.60 18.78 18.04
CA ASN A 110 1.02 20.12 17.66
C ASN A 110 -0.08 21.11 18.09
N LYS A 111 0.17 21.94 19.10
CA LYS A 111 -0.72 23.03 19.53
C LYS A 111 -0.06 24.36 19.23
N SER A 112 -0.48 24.99 18.14
CA SER A 112 0.02 26.30 17.66
C SER A 112 1.54 26.36 17.50
N GLY A 113 2.16 25.29 17.01
CA GLY A 113 3.61 25.20 16.82
C GLY A 113 4.38 24.73 18.07
N ALA A 114 3.69 24.41 19.16
CA ALA A 114 4.29 23.80 20.35
C ALA A 114 3.93 22.31 20.45
N ALA A 115 4.89 21.49 20.85
CA ALA A 115 4.67 20.06 21.04
C ALA A 115 4.08 19.80 22.44
N LEU A 116 2.79 19.51 22.50
CA LEU A 116 2.11 19.13 23.73
C LEU A 116 2.16 17.61 23.88
N GLU A 117 2.82 17.11 24.93
CA GLU A 117 2.83 15.67 25.20
C GLU A 117 1.44 15.16 25.58
N VAL A 118 1.01 14.08 24.94
CA VAL A 118 -0.30 13.46 25.16
C VAL A 118 -0.14 12.11 25.87
N LYS A 119 0.84 11.30 25.47
CA LYS A 119 1.02 9.94 26.01
C LYS A 119 2.43 9.41 25.79
N ARG A 120 2.88 8.54 26.69
CA ARG A 120 4.12 7.76 26.55
C ARG A 120 3.81 6.27 26.44
N TYR A 121 4.48 5.59 25.51
CA TYR A 121 4.36 4.15 25.29
C TYR A 121 5.55 3.44 25.91
N PRO A 122 5.34 2.46 26.81
CA PRO A 122 6.43 1.75 27.46
C PRO A 122 7.22 0.89 26.46
N SER A 123 8.51 0.71 26.72
CA SER A 123 9.31 -0.30 26.01
C SER A 123 9.00 -1.70 26.54
N ALA A 124 9.33 -2.73 25.76
CA ALA A 124 9.20 -4.12 26.22
C ALA A 124 9.95 -4.34 27.56
N ASN A 125 11.14 -3.76 27.70
CA ASN A 125 11.93 -3.83 28.92
C ASN A 125 11.19 -3.24 30.12
N ALA A 126 10.54 -2.08 29.98
CA ALA A 126 9.75 -1.48 31.08
C ALA A 126 8.57 -2.36 31.51
N ILE A 127 7.94 -3.06 30.56
CA ILE A 127 6.85 -4.00 30.87
C ILE A 127 7.41 -5.22 31.62
N PHE A 128 8.51 -5.81 31.15
CA PHE A 128 9.12 -6.98 31.78
C PHE A 128 9.73 -6.70 33.15
N SER A 129 10.42 -5.57 33.33
CA SER A 129 10.97 -5.15 34.63
C SER A 129 9.88 -4.90 35.67
N ARG A 130 8.67 -4.53 35.24
CA ARG A 130 7.51 -4.35 36.12
C ARG A 130 6.87 -5.69 36.56
N ASN A 131 7.12 -6.78 35.82
CA ASN A 131 6.53 -8.10 36.08
C ASN A 131 7.42 -9.04 36.92
N ILE A 132 8.53 -8.54 37.48
CA ILE A 132 9.47 -9.33 38.31
C ILE A 132 8.99 -9.43 39.78
N TRP A 133 7.88 -8.79 40.16
CA TRP A 133 7.34 -8.77 41.54
C TRP A 133 6.01 -9.49 41.72
N TYR A 134 5.78 -10.61 41.04
CA TYR A 134 4.76 -11.56 41.49
C TYR A 134 5.28 -13.00 41.40
N ASP A 135 6.13 -13.33 42.36
CA ASP A 135 6.30 -14.71 42.79
C ASP A 135 5.16 -15.03 43.77
N PRO A 136 4.21 -15.94 43.47
CA PRO A 136 3.19 -16.36 44.44
C PRO A 136 3.79 -17.14 45.64
N PHE A 137 5.09 -17.45 45.64
CA PHE A 137 5.78 -18.25 46.65
C PHE A 137 7.02 -17.59 47.28
N GLY A 138 7.35 -16.34 46.95
CA GLY A 138 8.29 -15.50 47.71
C GLY A 138 9.76 -15.97 47.84
N GLU A 139 10.35 -16.63 46.85
CA GLU A 139 11.74 -17.09 46.88
C GLU A 139 12.56 -16.46 45.72
N THR A 140 13.43 -15.50 46.06
CA THR A 140 14.37 -14.92 45.10
C THR A 140 15.34 -15.98 44.57
N LEU A 141 15.53 -16.05 43.24
CA LEU A 141 16.42 -17.00 42.55
C LEU A 141 17.90 -16.96 42.99
N ALA A 142 18.29 -16.03 43.87
CA ALA A 142 19.62 -15.95 44.49
C ALA A 142 19.86 -16.97 45.63
N SER A 143 18.81 -17.63 46.15
CA SER A 143 18.93 -18.55 47.30
C SER A 143 19.11 -20.03 46.94
N ARG A 144 19.20 -20.39 45.66
CA ARG A 144 19.40 -21.79 45.27
C ARG A 144 20.91 -22.09 45.26
N PRO A 145 21.43 -22.96 46.15
CA PRO A 145 22.81 -23.41 46.04
C PRO A 145 22.98 -24.19 44.73
N LEU A 146 24.03 -23.85 43.98
CA LEU A 146 24.54 -24.63 42.84
C LEU A 146 25.08 -25.97 43.38
N LEU A 147 24.22 -26.96 43.53
CA LEU A 147 24.60 -28.37 43.67
C LEU A 147 24.14 -29.02 42.37
N GLY A 148 24.99 -29.43 41.43
CA GLY A 148 26.21 -30.20 41.60
C GLY A 148 25.99 -31.52 40.84
N PHE A 149 26.78 -31.74 39.80
CA PHE A 149 26.75 -32.89 38.88
C PHE A 149 26.87 -34.26 39.56
N GLY A 150 26.21 -35.27 38.96
CA GLY A 150 26.58 -36.71 39.03
C GLY A 150 26.26 -37.40 40.37
N THR A 151 25.80 -38.64 40.44
CA THR A 151 25.83 -39.79 39.51
C THR A 151 24.59 -40.65 39.72
#